data_AF-A0A7Y9DRF6-F1
#
_entry.id   AF-A0A7Y9DRF6-F1
#
_cell.length_a   1.000
_cell.length_b   1.000
_cell.length_c   1.000
_cell.angle_alpha   90.00
_cell.angle_beta   90.00
_cell.angle_gamma   90.00
#
_symmetry.space_group_name_H-M   'P 1'
#
loop_
_entity.id
_entity.type
_entity.pdbx_description
1 polymer ?
#
loop_
_entity_poly.entity_id
_entity_poly.type
_entity_poly.pdbx_seq_one_letter_code
_entity_poly.pdbx_strand_id
1 'polypeptide(L)' 'MMRMLGRAVNVQAPSICAHFPQGRDEIVVESLRWSFHEFGTALLEAVTDAVTPREHWDAIVRVHLGRQLQLPESSL' A
#
# COMPACT_ATOMS: atom_id res chain seq x y z
N MET A 1 6.59 -2.42 21.65
CA MET A 1 6.30 -1.94 20.28
C MET A 1 4.82 -1.57 20.09
N MET A 2 3.85 -2.47 20.34
CA MET A 2 2.40 -2.20 20.22
C MET A 2 1.87 -1.00 21.01
N ARG A 3 2.49 -0.71 22.15
CA ARG A 3 2.19 0.45 23.01
C ARG A 3 2.52 1.81 22.37
N MET A 4 3.40 1.82 21.37
CA MET A 4 3.80 3.02 20.63
C MET A 4 2.80 3.29 19.48
N LEU A 5 2.39 2.25 18.76
CA LEU A 5 1.31 2.30 17.75
C LEU A 5 -0.01 2.76 18.38
N GLY A 6 -0.43 2.18 19.52
CA GLY A 6 -1.66 2.62 20.21
C GLY A 6 -1.64 4.09 20.64
N ARG A 7 -0.47 4.63 21.00
CA ARG A 7 -0.32 6.07 21.26
C ARG A 7 -0.41 6.93 19.99
N ALA A 8 0.15 6.46 18.87
CA ALA A 8 0.16 7.21 17.61
C ALA A 8 -1.23 7.33 16.97
N VAL A 9 -2.11 6.34 17.16
CA VAL A 9 -3.50 6.37 16.66
C VAL A 9 -4.55 6.68 17.72
N ASN A 10 -4.13 7.08 18.93
CA ASN A 10 -5.01 7.41 20.07
C ASN A 10 -6.04 6.31 20.43
N VAL A 11 -5.63 5.04 20.32
CA VAL A 11 -6.46 3.87 20.62
C VAL A 11 -5.75 3.00 21.66
N GLN A 12 -6.48 2.53 22.68
CA GLN A 12 -5.95 1.67 23.75
C GLN A 12 -5.30 0.40 23.15
N ALA A 13 -4.06 0.08 23.53
CA ALA A 13 -3.31 -1.06 22.97
C ALA A 13 -4.06 -2.43 22.98
N PRO A 14 -4.92 -2.75 23.97
CA PRO A 14 -5.74 -3.96 23.96
C PRO A 14 -6.81 -4.00 22.86
N SER A 15 -7.38 -2.85 22.44
CA SER A 15 -8.42 -2.82 21.41
C SER A 15 -7.87 -2.95 19.99
N ILE A 16 -6.60 -2.61 19.77
CA ILE A 16 -5.90 -2.91 18.51
C ILE A 16 -5.67 -4.43 18.41
N CYS A 17 -5.14 -5.07 19.46
CA CYS A 17 -4.90 -6.52 19.45
C CYS A 17 -6.19 -7.36 19.33
N ALA A 18 -7.34 -6.85 19.78
CA ALA A 18 -8.62 -7.56 19.67
C ALA A 18 -9.13 -7.68 18.22
N HIS A 19 -8.74 -6.76 17.32
CA HIS A 19 -9.12 -6.80 15.90
C HIS A 19 -8.13 -7.58 15.03
N PHE A 20 -6.94 -7.87 15.56
CA PHE A 20 -5.85 -8.54 14.86
C PHE A 20 -5.37 -9.74 15.69
N PRO A 21 -6.09 -10.87 15.66
CA PRO A 21 -5.78 -12.07 16.46
C PRO A 21 -4.39 -12.65 16.16
N GLN A 22 -3.79 -12.38 15.00
CA GLN A 22 -2.41 -12.76 14.66
C GLN A 22 -1.39 -11.65 15.02
N GLY A 23 -1.85 -10.58 15.65
CA GLY A 23 -1.03 -9.53 16.23
C GLY A 23 -0.35 -8.64 15.19
N ARG A 24 0.95 -8.40 15.35
CA ARG A 24 1.72 -7.44 14.55
C ARG A 24 1.75 -7.81 13.06
N ASP A 25 1.86 -9.09 12.75
CA ASP A 25 2.06 -9.53 11.36
C ASP A 25 0.79 -9.28 10.52
N GLU A 26 -0.40 -9.43 11.12
CA GLU A 26 -1.68 -9.08 10.50
C GLU A 26 -1.80 -7.58 10.22
N ILE A 27 -1.38 -6.75 11.18
CA ILE A 27 -1.37 -5.29 11.02
C ILE A 27 -0.42 -4.90 9.88
N VAL A 28 0.75 -5.51 9.80
CA VAL A 28 1.72 -5.26 8.72
C VAL A 28 1.14 -5.68 7.38
N VAL A 29 0.55 -6.88 7.29
CA VAL A 29 -0.08 -7.39 6.06
C VAL A 29 -1.21 -6.48 5.60
N GLU A 30 -2.13 -6.10 6.49
CA GLU A 30 -3.27 -5.23 6.13
C GLU A 30 -2.84 -3.79 5.86
N SER A 31 -1.80 -3.28 6.54
CA SER A 31 -1.23 -1.97 6.23
C SER A 31 -0.56 -1.96 4.86
N LEU A 32 0.18 -3.02 4.52
CA LEU A 32 0.76 -3.18 3.18
C LEU A 32 -0.35 -3.32 2.14
N ARG A 33 -1.37 -4.12 2.42
CA ARG A 33 -2.52 -4.31 1.53
C ARG A 33 -3.22 -2.99 1.25
N TRP A 34 -3.51 -2.19 2.28
CA TRP A 34 -4.08 -0.86 2.13
C TRP A 34 -3.14 0.08 1.38
N SER A 35 -1.87 0.15 1.79
CA SER A 35 -0.85 1.02 1.19
C SER A 35 -0.62 0.74 -0.30
N PHE A 36 -0.79 -0.51 -0.72
CA PHE A 36 -0.58 -0.93 -2.10
C PHE A 36 -1.88 -1.21 -2.86
N HIS A 37 -3.05 -1.13 -2.22
CA HIS A 37 -4.33 -1.41 -2.86
C HIS A 37 -4.55 -0.49 -4.05
N GLU A 38 -4.48 0.83 -3.82
CA GLU A 38 -4.67 1.82 -4.87
C GLU A 38 -3.62 1.67 -5.98
N PHE A 39 -2.38 1.33 -5.62
CA PHE A 39 -1.30 1.09 -6.59
C PHE A 39 -1.58 -0.13 -7.45
N GLY A 40 -1.93 -1.25 -6.83
CA GLY A 40 -2.27 -2.50 -7.52
C GLY A 40 -3.45 -2.33 -8.46
N THR A 41 -4.52 -1.67 -8.00
CA THR A 41 -5.69 -1.38 -8.85
C THR A 41 -5.33 -0.54 -10.07
N ALA A 42 -4.63 0.58 -9.87
CA ALA A 42 -4.23 1.44 -10.99
C ALA A 42 -3.25 0.77 -11.95
N LEU A 43 -2.38 -0.12 -11.45
CA LEU A 43 -1.47 -0.88 -12.28
C LEU A 43 -2.24 -1.89 -13.16
N LEU A 44 -3.18 -2.62 -12.56
CA LEU A 44 -4.02 -3.58 -13.27
C LEU A 44 -4.88 -2.89 -14.34
N GLU A 45 -5.50 -1.76 -14.01
CA GLU A 45 -6.27 -0.95 -14.96
C GLU A 45 -5.39 -0.48 -16.12
N ALA A 46 -4.19 0.04 -15.83
CA ALA A 46 -3.29 0.57 -16.86
C ALA A 46 -2.75 -0.49 -17.83
N VAL A 47 -2.62 -1.75 -17.40
CA VAL A 47 -2.15 -2.84 -18.26
C VAL A 47 -3.30 -3.60 -18.94
N THR A 48 -4.56 -3.36 -18.57
CA THR A 48 -5.71 -4.14 -19.06
C THR A 48 -5.83 -4.12 -20.59
N ASP A 49 -5.53 -2.99 -21.22
CA ASP A 49 -5.63 -2.82 -22.68
C ASP A 49 -4.29 -2.99 -23.41
N ALA A 50 -3.20 -3.32 -22.70
CA ALA A 50 -1.90 -3.53 -23.33
C ALA A 50 -1.87 -4.90 -24.03
N VAL A 51 -1.38 -4.95 -25.27
CA VAL A 51 -1.38 -6.17 -26.08
C VAL A 51 0.03 -6.74 -26.23
N THR A 52 1.04 -5.86 -26.22
CA THR A 52 2.44 -6.26 -26.36
C THR A 52 3.20 -6.17 -25.04
N PRO A 53 4.31 -6.92 -24.88
CA PRO A 53 5.18 -6.79 -23.71
C PRO A 53 5.72 -5.37 -23.51
N ARG A 54 5.97 -4.64 -24.62
CA ARG A 54 6.43 -3.26 -24.56
C ARG A 54 5.35 -2.31 -24.04
N GLU A 55 4.11 -2.45 -24.50
CA GLU A 55 2.98 -1.65 -24.01
C GLU A 55 2.72 -1.89 -22.53
N HIS A 56 2.82 -3.15 -22.08
CA HIS A 56 2.74 -3.48 -20.65
C HIS A 56 3.83 -2.78 -19.83
N TRP A 57 5.08 -2.87 -20.30
CA TRP A 57 6.21 -2.22 -19.63
C TRP A 57 6.01 -0.70 -19.55
N ASP A 58 5.65 -0.09 -20.66
CA ASP A 58 5.43 1.35 -20.73
C ASP A 58 4.28 1.80 -19.82
N ALA A 59 3.20 1.02 -19.72
CA ALA A 59 2.09 1.26 -18.80
C ALA A 59 2.52 1.17 -17.34
N ILE A 60 3.28 0.14 -16.97
CA ILE A 60 3.82 -0.06 -15.61
C ILE A 60 4.72 1.12 -15.21
N VAL A 61 5.64 1.51 -16.09
CA VAL A 61 6.58 2.61 -15.84
C VAL A 61 5.85 3.93 -15.68
N ARG A 62 4.84 4.21 -16.52
CA ARG A 62 4.03 5.44 -16.40
C ARG A 62 3.28 5.52 -15.08
N VAL A 63 2.61 4.44 -14.65
CA VAL A 63 1.88 4.42 -13.37
C VAL A 63 2.83 4.62 -12.19
N HIS A 64 3.98 3.93 -12.20
CA HIS A 64 4.97 4.04 -11.14
C HIS A 64 5.55 5.46 -11.05
N LEU A 65 6.04 6.01 -12.16
CA LEU A 65 6.63 7.36 -12.19
C LEU A 65 5.60 8.45 -11.91
N GLY A 66 4.39 8.34 -12.47
CA GLY A 66 3.32 9.32 -12.23
C GLY A 66 3.01 9.47 -10.73
N ARG A 67 2.97 8.36 -10.00
CA ARG A 67 2.75 8.38 -8.54
C ARG A 67 3.94 8.94 -7.77
N GLN A 68 5.16 8.55 -8.13
CA GLN A 68 6.38 9.09 -7.49
C GLN A 68 6.51 10.61 -7.67
N LEU A 69 6.07 11.14 -8.82
CA LEU A 69 6.13 12.57 -9.11
C LEU A 69 4.96 13.37 -8.48
N GLN A 70 3.84 12.71 -8.17
CA GLN A 70 2.64 13.36 -7.62
C GLN A 70 2.51 13.23 -6.09
N LEU A 71 3.25 12.32 -5.45
CA LEU A 71 3.29 12.13 -4.00
C LEU A 71 4.60 12.72 -3.45
N PRO A 72 4.62 13.95 -2.92
CA PRO A 72 5.83 14.64 -2.48
C PRO A 72 6.56 13.96 -1.31
N GLU A 73 5.90 13.01 -0.64
CA GLU A 73 6.43 12.32 0.54
C GLU A 73 7.26 11.06 0.20
N SER A 74 7.29 10.62 -1.07
CA SER A 74 8.18 9.55 -1.54
C SER A 74 9.50 10.10 -2.07
N SER A 75 10.26 10.79 -1.22
CA SER A 75 11.71 10.84 -1.39
C SER A 75 12.28 9.55 -0.79
N LEU A 76 12.52 8.54 -1.64
CA LEU A 76 13.49 7.48 -1.32
C LEU A 76 14.90 8.08 -1.24
#